data_AF-A0A438WJ84-F1
#
_entry.id   AF-A0A438WJ84-F1
#
_cell.length_a   1.000
_cell.length_b   1.000
_cell.length_c   1.000
_cell.angle_alpha   90.00
_cell.angle_beta   90.00
_cell.angle_gamma   90.00
#
_symmetry.space_group_name_H-M   'P 1'
#
loop_
_entity.id
_entity.type
_entity.pdbx_description
1 polymer ?
#
loop_
_entity_poly.entity_id
_entity_poly.type
_entity_poly.pdbx_seq_one_letter_code
_entity_poly.pdbx_strand_id
1 'polypeptide(L)'
;MIFSSLLSVVGMAVLFLIAWVFSGNKRAINYRTIVSAFVIQVALGALALYVPLGREMLQGLASGIQSVISYGYEGVRFLFGNLAPNAKGDQGIGGFIFAINVLAIIIFFASLISLLYYLKIMPLVINLIGGALQRCLGTSKAESMSA
;
A
#
# COMPACT_ATOMS: atom_id res chain seq x y z
N MET A 1 -26.55 11.32 -4.49
CA MET A 1 -25.72 11.10 -3.29
C MET A 1 -26.19 9.89 -2.49
N ILE A 2 -27.44 9.85 -2.01
CA ILE A 2 -27.99 8.73 -1.20
C ILE A 2 -27.95 7.37 -1.93
N PHE A 3 -28.35 7.34 -3.21
CA PHE A 3 -28.34 6.12 -4.01
C PHE A 3 -26.92 5.52 -4.16
N SER A 4 -25.91 6.35 -4.35
CA SER A 4 -24.51 5.93 -4.48
C SER A 4 -23.96 5.37 -3.17
N SER A 5 -24.27 6.00 -2.03
CA SER A 5 -23.87 5.50 -0.71
C SER A 5 -24.55 4.18 -0.38
N LEU A 6 -25.83 4.03 -0.72
CA LEU A 6 -26.56 2.77 -0.56
C LEU A 6 -25.93 1.66 -1.39
N LEU A 7 -25.55 1.94 -2.64
CA LEU A 7 -24.86 0.99 -3.52
C LEU A 7 -23.52 0.54 -2.93
N SER A 8 -22.75 1.44 -2.32
CA SER A 8 -21.49 1.09 -1.64
C SER A 8 -21.71 0.16 -0.46
N VAL A 9 -22.72 0.41 0.37
CA VAL A 9 -23.06 -0.46 1.51
C VAL A 9 -23.54 -1.83 1.05
N VAL A 10 -24.38 -1.88 0.02
CA VAL A 10 -24.82 -3.14 -0.61
C VAL A 10 -23.62 -3.90 -1.17
N GLY A 11 -22.68 -3.21 -1.83
CA GLY A 11 -21.44 -3.80 -2.33
C GLY A 11 -20.62 -4.44 -1.22
N MET A 12 -20.43 -3.75 -0.09
CA MET A 12 -19.74 -4.30 1.08
C MET A 12 -20.45 -5.55 1.62
N ALA A 13 -21.78 -5.52 1.74
CA ALA A 13 -22.56 -6.67 2.21
C ALA A 13 -22.45 -7.87 1.27
N VAL A 14 -22.44 -7.65 -0.05
CA VAL A 14 -22.25 -8.70 -1.06
C VAL A 14 -20.87 -9.32 -0.95
N LEU A 15 -19.81 -8.52 -0.75
CA LEU A 15 -18.45 -9.05 -0.55
C LEU A 15 -18.35 -9.93 0.70
N PHE A 16 -18.99 -9.52 1.81
CA PHE A 16 -19.08 -10.35 3.01
C PHE A 16 -19.88 -11.64 2.78
N LEU A 17 -20.96 -11.58 2.01
CA LEU A 17 -21.77 -12.75 1.66
C LEU A 17 -20.95 -13.74 0.81
N ILE A 18 -20.20 -13.26 -0.18
CA ILE A 18 -19.31 -14.09 -0.99
C ILE A 18 -18.26 -14.76 -0.09
N ALA A 19 -17.58 -14.00 0.76
CA ALA A 19 -16.59 -14.54 1.70
C ALA A 19 -17.20 -15.60 2.65
N TRP A 20 -18.43 -15.39 3.10
CA TRP A 20 -19.15 -16.35 3.95
C TRP A 20 -19.56 -17.62 3.21
N VAL A 21 -20.01 -17.51 1.95
CA VAL A 21 -20.39 -18.67 1.12
C VAL A 21 -19.19 -19.58 0.86
N PHE A 22 -18.02 -19.00 0.55
CA PHE A 22 -16.78 -19.74 0.29
C PHE A 22 -15.97 -20.08 1.55
N SER A 23 -16.50 -19.80 2.74
CA SER A 23 -15.82 -20.14 4.00
C SER A 23 -15.81 -21.66 4.24
N GLY A 24 -14.62 -22.24 4.42
CA GLY A 24 -14.46 -23.67 4.67
C GLY A 24 -15.07 -24.16 5.99
N ASN A 25 -15.22 -23.28 7.00
CA ASN A 25 -15.93 -23.61 8.24
C ASN A 25 -16.67 -22.39 8.80
N LYS A 26 -17.95 -22.27 8.43
CA LYS A 26 -18.84 -21.16 8.81
C LYS A 26 -19.03 -21.01 10.33
N ARG A 27 -18.83 -22.09 11.11
CA ARG A 27 -18.99 -22.07 12.57
C ARG A 27 -17.72 -21.62 13.31
N ALA A 28 -16.56 -21.68 12.66
CA ALA A 28 -15.29 -21.25 13.22
C ALA A 28 -14.97 -19.77 12.93
N ILE A 29 -15.92 -19.02 12.37
CA ILE A 29 -15.74 -17.61 12.03
C ILE A 29 -15.61 -16.78 13.31
N ASN A 30 -14.45 -16.13 13.47
CA ASN A 30 -14.22 -15.19 14.55
C ASN A 30 -14.73 -13.79 14.18
N TYR A 31 -15.94 -13.47 14.61
CA TYR A 31 -16.58 -12.18 14.34
C TYR A 31 -15.82 -10.99 14.92
N ARG A 32 -15.11 -11.16 16.05
CA ARG A 32 -14.28 -10.08 16.62
C ARG A 32 -13.18 -9.67 15.64
N THR A 33 -12.49 -10.63 15.04
CA THR A 33 -11.42 -10.39 14.06
C THR A 33 -11.98 -9.75 12.79
N ILE A 34 -13.10 -10.24 12.26
CA ILE A 34 -13.70 -9.69 11.02
C ILE A 34 -14.17 -8.24 11.24
N VAL A 35 -14.93 -7.99 12.30
CA VAL A 35 -15.48 -6.65 12.58
C VAL A 35 -14.35 -5.66 12.88
N SER A 36 -13.36 -6.05 13.69
CA SER A 36 -12.21 -5.19 13.97
C SER A 36 -11.38 -4.89 12.71
N ALA A 37 -11.13 -5.87 11.85
CA ALA A 37 -10.44 -5.66 10.58
C ALA A 37 -11.21 -4.69 9.67
N PHE A 38 -12.52 -4.88 9.57
CA PHE A 38 -13.37 -4.00 8.78
C PHE A 38 -13.39 -2.57 9.33
N VAL A 39 -13.51 -2.40 10.65
CA VAL A 39 -13.47 -1.09 11.31
C VAL A 39 -12.14 -0.39 11.07
N ILE A 40 -11.00 -1.09 11.19
CA ILE A 40 -9.69 -0.53 10.90
C ILE A 40 -9.60 -0.09 9.44
N GLN A 41 -10.07 -0.92 8.49
CA GLN A 41 -10.04 -0.60 7.07
C GLN A 41 -10.89 0.64 6.74
N VAL A 42 -12.11 0.72 7.27
CA VAL A 42 -12.99 1.89 7.09
C VAL A 42 -12.40 3.13 7.78
N ALA A 43 -11.85 2.98 8.98
CA ALA A 43 -11.24 4.09 9.72
C ALA A 43 -10.01 4.65 9.00
N LEU A 44 -9.12 3.78 8.49
CA LEU A 44 -7.96 4.21 7.70
C LEU A 44 -8.39 4.89 6.40
N GLY A 45 -9.38 4.33 5.69
CA GLY A 45 -9.94 4.96 4.49
C GLY A 45 -10.56 6.33 4.77
N ALA A 46 -11.35 6.45 5.83
CA ALA A 46 -11.95 7.71 6.26
C ALA A 46 -10.89 8.73 6.68
N LEU A 47 -9.88 8.31 7.45
CA LEU A 47 -8.76 9.16 7.85
C LEU A 47 -8.04 9.69 6.61
N ALA A 48 -7.63 8.80 5.71
CA ALA A 48 -6.79 9.15 4.57
C ALA A 48 -7.54 9.91 3.46
N LEU A 49 -8.83 9.66 3.26
CA LEU A 49 -9.59 10.19 2.12
C LEU A 49 -10.68 11.22 2.47
N TYR A 50 -11.18 11.22 3.70
CA TYR A 50 -12.28 12.11 4.11
C TYR A 50 -11.79 13.24 5.03
N VAL A 51 -11.01 12.90 6.07
CA VAL A 51 -10.50 13.87 7.04
C VAL A 51 -9.44 14.79 6.38
N PRO A 52 -9.54 16.13 6.49
CA PRO A 52 -8.56 17.05 5.89
C PRO A 52 -7.11 16.77 6.31
N LEU A 53 -6.88 16.60 7.62
CA LEU A 53 -5.56 16.28 8.16
C LEU A 53 -4.99 14.99 7.57
N GLY A 54 -5.80 13.93 7.46
CA GLY A 54 -5.32 12.67 6.92
C GLY A 54 -5.08 12.70 5.41
N ARG A 55 -5.84 13.52 4.66
CA ARG A 55 -5.53 13.82 3.24
C ARG A 55 -4.20 14.54 3.08
N GLU A 56 -3.91 15.53 3.92
CA GLU A 56 -2.62 16.24 3.92
C GLU A 56 -1.46 15.30 4.26
N MET A 57 -1.63 14.44 5.28
CA MET A 57 -0.64 13.43 5.63
C MET A 57 -0.39 12.44 4.48
N LEU A 58 -1.46 11.95 3.84
CA LEU A 58 -1.36 11.05 2.68
C LEU A 58 -0.64 11.73 1.52
N GLN A 59 -0.98 13.00 1.22
CA GLN A 59 -0.32 13.77 0.17
C GLN A 59 1.16 14.01 0.47
N GLY A 60 1.51 14.26 1.73
CA GLY A 60 2.90 14.37 2.19
C GLY A 60 3.68 13.08 1.98
N LEU A 61 3.10 11.94 2.37
CA LEU A 61 3.69 10.61 2.13
C LEU A 61 3.87 10.32 0.64
N ALA A 62 2.85 10.59 -0.17
CA ALA A 62 2.90 10.42 -1.62
C ALA A 62 4.01 11.27 -2.25
N SER A 63 4.15 12.52 -1.81
CA SER A 63 5.20 13.43 -2.28
C SER A 63 6.61 12.97 -1.85
N GLY A 64 6.72 12.39 -0.65
CA GLY A 64 7.95 11.75 -0.18
C GLY A 64 8.36 10.56 -1.04
N ILE A 65 7.43 9.64 -1.33
CA ILE A 65 7.67 8.50 -2.22
C ILE A 65 8.03 8.99 -3.63
N GLN A 66 7.32 10.01 -4.15
CA GLN A 66 7.62 10.58 -5.45
C GLN A 66 9.04 11.15 -5.53
N SER A 67 9.53 11.78 -4.46
CA SER A 67 10.91 12.27 -4.38
C SER A 67 11.92 11.13 -4.44
N VAL A 68 11.64 10.02 -3.76
CA VAL A 68 12.46 8.80 -3.82
C VAL A 68 12.49 8.21 -5.24
N ILE A 69 11.34 8.19 -5.94
CA ILE A 69 11.26 7.76 -7.34
C ILE A 69 12.13 8.66 -8.24
N SER A 70 12.08 9.98 -8.04
CA SER A 70 12.89 10.93 -8.82
C SER A 70 14.39 10.70 -8.65
N TYR A 71 14.88 10.33 -7.46
CA TYR A 71 16.27 9.91 -7.28
C TYR A 71 16.60 8.62 -8.05
N GLY A 72 15.66 7.69 -8.11
CA GLY A 72 15.78 6.49 -8.93
C GLY A 72 15.96 6.83 -10.41
N TYR A 73 15.16 7.75 -10.96
CA TYR A 73 15.27 8.17 -12.35
C TYR A 73 16.61 8.81 -12.71
N GLU A 74 17.23 9.56 -11.80
CA GLU A 74 18.59 10.06 -12.02
C GLU A 74 19.62 8.92 -12.19
N GLY A 75 19.49 7.84 -11.42
CA GLY A 75 20.30 6.64 -11.59
C GLY A 75 20.05 5.91 -12.92
N VAL A 76 18.78 5.80 -13.34
CA VAL A 76 18.43 5.20 -14.65
C VAL A 76 18.97 6.05 -15.80
N ARG A 77 18.91 7.38 -15.67
CA ARG A 77 19.43 8.33 -16.65
C ARG A 77 20.95 8.30 -16.76
N PHE A 78 21.66 8.07 -15.65
CA PHE A 78 23.09 7.81 -15.69
C PHE A 78 23.44 6.57 -16.54
N LEU A 79 22.62 5.51 -16.48
CA LEU A 79 22.86 4.27 -17.22
C LEU A 79 22.44 4.32 -18.69
N PHE A 80 21.27 4.90 -18.99
CA PHE A 80 20.64 4.84 -20.32
C PHE A 80 20.60 6.19 -21.05
N GLY A 81 21.16 7.25 -20.47
CA GLY A 81 21.19 8.58 -21.05
C GLY A 81 19.79 9.09 -21.38
N ASN A 82 19.62 9.65 -22.58
CA ASN A 82 18.36 10.26 -23.01
C ASN A 82 17.24 9.26 -23.33
N LEU A 83 17.48 7.94 -23.27
CA LEU A 83 16.42 6.93 -23.39
C LEU A 83 15.62 6.77 -22.09
N ALA A 84 16.20 7.21 -20.97
CA ALA A 84 15.56 7.19 -19.66
C ALA A 84 14.65 8.41 -19.46
N PRO A 85 13.66 8.30 -18.57
CA PRO A 85 12.89 9.46 -18.16
C PRO A 85 13.77 10.45 -17.37
N ASN A 86 13.45 11.75 -17.48
CA ASN A 86 14.09 12.78 -16.65
C ASN A 86 13.60 12.69 -15.19
N ALA A 87 14.23 13.41 -14.24
CA ALA A 87 13.80 13.45 -12.82
C ALA A 87 12.32 13.78 -12.59
N LYS A 88 11.67 14.44 -13.56
CA LYS A 88 10.23 14.76 -13.53
C LYS A 88 9.32 13.60 -13.99
N GLY A 89 9.89 12.48 -14.44
CA GLY A 89 9.15 11.37 -15.05
C GLY A 89 8.78 11.58 -16.51
N ASP A 90 9.27 12.67 -17.14
CA ASP A 90 9.03 12.95 -18.56
C ASP A 90 9.76 11.93 -19.43
N GLN A 91 9.10 11.47 -20.49
CA GLN A 91 9.60 10.42 -21.38
C GLN A 91 10.91 10.83 -22.06
N GLY A 92 11.82 9.86 -22.22
CA GLY A 92 13.06 10.02 -22.98
C GLY A 92 12.84 10.11 -24.49
N ILE A 93 13.93 10.23 -25.24
CA ILE A 93 13.95 10.20 -26.71
C ILE A 93 13.42 8.82 -27.15
N GLY A 94 12.38 8.82 -27.98
CA GLY A 94 11.69 7.60 -28.42
C GLY A 94 10.44 7.26 -27.60
N GLY A 95 10.07 8.09 -26.62
CA GLY A 95 8.85 7.94 -25.83
C GLY A 95 9.02 7.01 -24.61
N PHE A 96 7.90 6.48 -24.12
CA PHE A 96 7.90 5.63 -22.93
C PHE A 96 8.38 4.20 -23.24
N ILE A 97 9.65 3.92 -22.94
CA ILE A 97 10.23 2.58 -23.06
C ILE A 97 9.98 1.81 -21.75
N PHE A 98 8.97 0.93 -21.74
CA PHE A 98 8.56 0.18 -20.54
C PHE A 98 9.73 -0.50 -19.81
N ALA A 99 10.62 -1.18 -20.54
CA ALA A 99 11.75 -1.89 -19.95
C ALA A 99 12.73 -0.97 -19.19
N ILE A 100 12.91 0.28 -19.61
CA ILE A 100 13.79 1.24 -18.92
C ILE A 100 13.02 1.94 -17.79
N ASN A 101 11.80 2.38 -18.07
CA ASN A 101 11.03 3.22 -17.15
C ASN A 101 10.50 2.44 -15.94
N VAL A 102 10.07 1.19 -16.14
CA VAL A 102 9.42 0.38 -15.10
C VAL A 102 10.39 -0.62 -14.47
N LEU A 103 11.17 -1.35 -15.27
CA LEU A 103 12.04 -2.39 -14.71
C LEU A 103 13.21 -1.78 -13.92
N ALA A 104 13.80 -0.69 -14.40
CA ALA A 104 14.93 -0.07 -13.71
C ALA A 104 14.51 0.54 -12.36
N ILE A 105 13.31 1.12 -12.26
CA ILE A 105 12.80 1.63 -10.99
C ILE A 105 12.52 0.48 -10.00
N ILE A 106 12.06 -0.70 -10.48
CA ILE A 106 11.92 -1.89 -9.63
C ILE A 106 13.29 -2.31 -9.05
N ILE A 107 14.35 -2.31 -9.85
CA ILE A 107 15.72 -2.64 -9.38
C ILE A 107 16.19 -1.66 -8.31
N PHE A 108 15.95 -0.36 -8.51
CA PHE A 108 16.27 0.67 -7.52
C PHE A 108 15.51 0.47 -6.20
N PHE A 109 14.20 0.20 -6.24
CA PHE A 109 13.43 -0.04 -5.02
C PHE A 109 13.83 -1.35 -4.33
N ALA A 110 14.16 -2.40 -5.08
CA ALA A 110 14.63 -3.65 -4.50
C ALA A 110 15.93 -3.46 -3.71
N SER A 111 16.89 -2.69 -4.25
CA SER A 111 18.14 -2.39 -3.54
C SER A 111 17.92 -1.45 -2.35
N LEU A 112 17.05 -0.45 -2.47
CA LEU A 112 16.68 0.45 -1.38
C LEU A 112 16.00 -0.31 -0.24
N ILE A 113 15.01 -1.16 -0.54
CA ILE A 113 14.33 -1.97 0.48
C ILE A 113 15.33 -2.92 1.15
N SER A 114 16.22 -3.56 0.38
CA SER A 114 17.28 -4.41 0.93
C SER A 114 18.18 -3.64 1.91
N LEU A 115 18.58 -2.41 1.55
CA LEU A 115 19.31 -1.51 2.44
C LEU A 115 18.52 -1.18 3.70
N LEU A 116 17.23 -0.83 3.59
CA LEU A 116 16.39 -0.54 4.75
C LEU A 116 16.19 -1.75 5.68
N TYR A 117 16.21 -2.97 5.14
CA TYR A 117 16.23 -4.20 5.92
C TYR A 117 17.57 -4.39 6.65
N TYR A 118 18.69 -4.14 5.96
CA TYR A 118 20.02 -4.20 6.55
C TYR A 118 20.16 -3.19 7.70
N LEU A 119 19.68 -1.96 7.51
CA LEU A 119 19.64 -0.90 8.52
C LEU A 119 18.59 -1.11 9.62
N LYS A 120 17.81 -2.19 9.57
CA LYS A 120 16.75 -2.53 10.53
C LYS A 120 15.56 -1.55 10.59
N ILE A 121 15.40 -0.67 9.60
CA ILE A 121 14.25 0.24 9.48
C ILE A 121 12.98 -0.55 9.15
N MET A 122 13.03 -1.43 8.14
CA MET A 122 11.86 -2.25 7.76
C MET A 122 11.36 -3.14 8.92
N PRO A 123 12.23 -3.88 9.66
CA PRO A 123 11.81 -4.59 10.86
C PRO A 123 11.13 -3.71 11.91
N LEU A 124 11.58 -2.46 12.12
CA LEU A 124 10.95 -1.55 13.07
C LEU A 124 9.51 -1.23 12.64
N VAL A 125 9.33 -0.84 11.37
CA VAL A 125 8.02 -0.51 10.81
C VAL A 125 7.07 -1.72 10.85
N ILE A 126 7.54 -2.89 10.44
CA ILE A 126 6.76 -4.14 10.43
C ILE A 126 6.33 -4.51 11.85
N ASN A 127 7.23 -4.44 12.83
CA ASN A 127 6.90 -4.76 14.22
C ASN A 127 5.90 -3.77 14.82
N LEU A 128 5.96 -2.50 14.43
CA LEU A 128 5.03 -1.47 14.87
C LEU A 128 3.62 -1.73 14.30
N ILE A 129 3.51 -1.89 12.98
CA ILE A 129 2.22 -2.08 12.29
C ILE A 129 1.63 -3.45 12.63
N GLY A 130 2.41 -4.51 12.48
CA GLY A 130 1.96 -5.87 12.77
C GLY A 130 1.63 -6.07 14.25
N GLY A 131 2.35 -5.40 15.16
CA GLY A 131 2.03 -5.40 16.59
C GLY A 131 0.73 -4.66 16.90
N ALA A 132 0.43 -3.57 16.20
CA ALA A 132 -0.85 -2.87 16.31
C ALA A 132 -2.00 -3.74 15.78
N LEU A 133 -1.85 -4.34 14.60
CA LEU A 133 -2.82 -5.25 14.01
C LEU A 133 -3.09 -6.46 14.92
N GLN A 134 -2.05 -7.10 15.45
CA GLN A 134 -2.19 -8.24 16.36
C GLN A 134 -3.06 -7.88 17.58
N ARG A 135 -2.82 -6.71 18.19
CA ARG A 135 -3.58 -6.25 19.36
C ARG A 135 -5.03 -5.96 19.02
N CYS A 136 -5.30 -5.37 17.87
CA CYS A 136 -6.66 -5.02 17.46
C CYS A 136 -7.47 -6.23 16.99
N LEU A 137 -6.85 -7.13 16.23
CA LEU A 137 -7.51 -8.25 15.55
C LEU A 137 -7.52 -9.55 16.35
N GLY A 138 -6.59 -9.70 17.30
CA GLY A 138 -6.40 -10.95 18.06
C GLY A 138 -5.83 -12.10 17.22
N THR A 139 -5.27 -11.80 16.05
CA THR A 139 -4.62 -12.74 15.12
C THR A 139 -3.26 -13.20 15.64
N SER A 140 -2.67 -14.23 15.04
CA SER A 140 -1.34 -14.67 15.44
C SER A 140 -0.27 -13.63 15.08
N LYS A 141 0.86 -13.66 15.79
CA LYS A 141 1.99 -12.78 15.51
C LYS A 141 2.55 -12.99 14.10
N ALA A 142 2.62 -14.24 13.63
CA ALA A 142 3.11 -14.55 12.29
C ALA A 142 2.20 -13.98 11.19
N GLU A 143 0.88 -14.13 11.34
CA GLU A 143 -0.11 -13.57 10.40
C GLU A 143 -0.07 -12.05 10.40
N SER A 144 0.02 -11.43 11.58
CA SER A 144 -0.03 -9.97 11.70
C SER A 144 1.24 -9.27 11.21
N MET A 145 2.39 -9.96 11.24
CA MET A 145 3.66 -9.43 10.73
C MET A 145 3.83 -9.64 9.22
N SER A 146 3.00 -10.50 8.61
CA SER A 146 3.02 -10.80 7.18
C SER A 146 1.96 -10.02 6.39
N ALA A 147 0.96 -9.47 7.08
CA ALA A 147 -0.11 -8.63 6.53
C ALA A 147 0.36 -7.19 6.32
#